data_AF-A0A7Y5Q3N4-F1
#
_entry.id   AF-A0A7Y5Q3N4-F1
#
_cell.length_a   1.000
_cell.length_b   1.000
_cell.length_c   1.000
_cell.angle_alpha   90.00
_cell.angle_beta   90.00
_cell.angle_gamma   90.00
#
_symmetry.space_group_name_H-M   'P 1'
#
loop_
_entity.id
_entity.type
_entity.pdbx_description
1 polymer ?
#
loop_
_entity_poly.entity_id
_entity_poly.type
_entity_poly.pdbx_seq_one_letter_code
_entity_poly.pdbx_strand_id
1 'polypeptide(L)'
;VTTNFTIHNYSTWMRNFNGAPLPPALDVLKLELPVAARAGARGADMIGLGGWGYGGPSNYILAKLMWDAEAEVDTLFDEWVQLAYGPAAGPMRELILLIEDRFRDWKVRESPVYRGMMYEVNHELIDDVYRPAMADIERLYRAALAAAESKRQRQRIEMYGENLVMLHYNMRRAGMELPSPESSIFYRNEADYEQFLKDTEFSIAVYRDYDRRYLGPIWKGEWDGN
;
A
#
# COMPACT_ATOMS: atom_id res chain seq x y z
N VAL A 1 -25.37 -19.87 -15.50
CA VAL A 1 -24.41 -19.72 -14.38
C VAL A 1 -24.91 -20.62 -13.26
N THR A 2 -24.05 -21.45 -12.67
CA THR A 2 -24.45 -22.32 -11.55
C THR A 2 -24.73 -21.44 -10.32
N THR A 3 -25.64 -21.84 -9.44
CA THR A 3 -26.01 -21.06 -8.25
C THR A 3 -25.01 -21.18 -7.09
N ASN A 4 -23.95 -21.96 -7.30
CA ASN A 4 -22.93 -22.30 -6.31
C ASN A 4 -21.56 -22.06 -6.93
N PHE A 5 -21.14 -20.80 -6.97
CA PHE A 5 -19.79 -20.43 -7.36
C PHE A 5 -19.14 -19.56 -6.29
N THR A 6 -17.83 -19.64 -6.24
CA THR A 6 -16.98 -18.75 -5.44
C THR A 6 -16.16 -17.88 -6.38
N ILE A 7 -15.79 -16.70 -5.93
CA ILE A 7 -14.81 -15.87 -6.63
C ILE A 7 -13.43 -16.06 -6.02
N HIS A 8 -12.38 -15.99 -6.84
CA HIS A 8 -11.01 -15.86 -6.38
C HIS A 8 -10.41 -14.64 -7.08
N ASN A 9 -9.83 -13.69 -6.34
CA ASN A 9 -9.27 -12.51 -6.96
C ASN A 9 -8.14 -11.84 -6.17
N TYR A 10 -7.38 -11.03 -6.91
CA TYR A 10 -6.24 -10.22 -6.48
C TYR A 10 -6.59 -8.73 -6.59
N SER A 11 -7.66 -8.30 -5.91
CA SER A 11 -8.37 -7.01 -6.08
C SER A 11 -7.46 -5.79 -6.22
N THR A 12 -6.50 -5.67 -5.31
CA THR A 12 -5.66 -4.48 -5.15
C THR A 12 -4.18 -4.82 -5.28
N TRP A 13 -3.87 -6.02 -5.77
CA TRP A 13 -2.50 -6.51 -5.80
C TRP A 13 -1.73 -5.89 -6.96
N MET A 14 -0.52 -5.42 -6.64
CA MET A 14 0.52 -5.08 -7.60
C MET A 14 1.83 -5.62 -7.05
N ARG A 15 2.74 -6.01 -7.94
CA ARG A 15 4.09 -6.41 -7.58
C ARG A 15 4.82 -5.20 -7.05
N ASN A 16 5.07 -5.25 -5.76
CA ASN A 16 5.61 -4.15 -4.99
C ASN A 16 6.67 -4.66 -4.03
N PHE A 17 7.91 -4.59 -4.46
CA PHE A 17 9.06 -5.00 -3.65
C PHE A 17 9.86 -3.82 -3.10
N ASN A 18 9.56 -2.61 -3.58
CA ASN A 18 10.38 -1.43 -3.32
C ASN A 18 9.91 -0.64 -2.09
N GLY A 19 8.80 -1.04 -1.45
CA GLY A 19 8.25 -0.37 -0.27
C GLY A 19 7.21 0.71 -0.59
N ALA A 20 6.77 0.86 -1.85
CA ALA A 20 5.79 1.88 -2.18
C ALA A 20 4.41 1.52 -1.61
N PRO A 21 3.80 2.34 -0.72
CA PRO A 21 2.51 1.97 -0.11
C PRO A 21 1.37 1.82 -1.13
N LEU A 22 0.90 0.61 -1.41
CA LEU A 22 -0.28 0.42 -2.27
C LEU A 22 -1.53 0.97 -1.57
N PRO A 23 -2.43 1.65 -2.31
CA PRO A 23 -3.64 2.19 -1.72
C PRO A 23 -4.68 1.09 -1.48
N PRO A 24 -5.72 1.38 -0.68
CA PRO A 24 -6.84 0.47 -0.48
C PRO A 24 -7.65 0.17 -1.74
N ALA A 25 -7.60 1.04 -2.76
CA ALA A 25 -8.42 0.98 -3.97
C ALA A 25 -9.91 0.88 -3.63
N LEU A 26 -10.41 1.87 -2.89
CA LEU A 26 -11.77 1.89 -2.34
C LEU A 26 -12.83 1.72 -3.43
N ASP A 27 -12.60 2.28 -4.63
CA ASP A 27 -13.51 2.13 -5.77
C ASP A 27 -13.63 0.68 -6.24
N VAL A 28 -12.53 -0.08 -6.22
CA VAL A 28 -12.54 -1.51 -6.58
C VAL A 28 -13.30 -2.30 -5.52
N LEU A 29 -13.03 -2.02 -4.25
CA LEU A 29 -13.67 -2.71 -3.12
C LEU A 29 -15.19 -2.45 -3.05
N LYS A 30 -15.66 -1.27 -3.49
CA LYS A 30 -17.10 -0.96 -3.63
C LYS A 30 -17.80 -1.78 -4.71
N LEU A 31 -17.05 -2.31 -5.68
CA LEU A 31 -17.61 -3.00 -6.83
C LEU A 31 -17.55 -4.51 -6.66
N GLU A 32 -16.37 -5.04 -6.34
CA GLU A 32 -16.05 -6.45 -6.57
C GLU A 32 -16.93 -7.45 -5.80
N LEU A 33 -16.77 -7.52 -4.47
CA LEU A 33 -17.52 -8.44 -3.63
C LEU A 33 -19.03 -8.13 -3.63
N PRO A 34 -19.47 -6.86 -3.58
CA PRO A 34 -20.89 -6.53 -3.70
C PRO A 34 -21.53 -7.00 -5.02
N VAL A 35 -20.84 -6.84 -6.16
CA VAL A 35 -21.34 -7.32 -7.46
C VAL A 35 -21.36 -8.84 -7.51
N ALA A 36 -20.31 -9.51 -7.03
CA ALA A 36 -20.26 -10.97 -6.99
C ALA A 36 -21.40 -11.56 -6.14
N ALA A 37 -21.66 -10.99 -4.95
CA ALA A 37 -22.78 -11.38 -4.09
C ALA A 37 -24.14 -11.21 -4.80
N ARG A 38 -24.38 -10.06 -5.46
CA ARG A 38 -25.59 -9.82 -6.26
C ARG A 38 -25.74 -10.79 -7.44
N ALA A 39 -24.63 -11.25 -8.01
CA ALA A 39 -24.61 -12.26 -9.06
C ALA A 39 -24.83 -13.70 -8.54
N GLY A 40 -24.95 -13.89 -7.22
CA GLY A 40 -25.23 -15.17 -6.59
C GLY A 40 -24.00 -15.95 -6.11
N ALA A 41 -22.83 -15.29 -5.97
CA ALA A 41 -21.65 -15.91 -5.37
C ALA A 41 -21.94 -16.37 -3.93
N ARG A 42 -21.40 -17.52 -3.54
CA ARG A 42 -21.58 -18.12 -2.20
C ARG A 42 -20.38 -17.98 -1.28
N GLY A 43 -19.28 -17.47 -1.82
CA GLY A 43 -18.04 -17.25 -1.08
C GLY A 43 -17.00 -16.58 -1.96
N ALA A 44 -15.91 -16.17 -1.32
CA ALA A 44 -14.79 -15.52 -1.96
C ALA A 44 -13.47 -15.97 -1.32
N ASP A 45 -12.44 -16.07 -2.15
CA ASP A 45 -11.05 -16.19 -1.74
C ASP A 45 -10.30 -14.96 -2.23
N MET A 46 -9.97 -14.06 -1.31
CA MET A 46 -9.48 -12.73 -1.63
C MET A 46 -8.03 -12.59 -1.18
N ILE A 47 -7.14 -12.30 -2.12
CA ILE A 47 -5.73 -12.10 -1.82
C ILE A 47 -5.52 -10.69 -1.26
N GLY A 48 -5.17 -10.63 0.02
CA GLY A 48 -4.78 -9.40 0.70
C GLY A 48 -3.36 -8.94 0.36
N LEU A 49 -2.95 -7.85 1.00
CA LEU A 49 -1.62 -7.26 0.87
C LEU A 49 -0.75 -7.69 2.06
N GLY A 50 0.39 -8.32 1.76
CA GLY A 50 1.29 -8.89 2.78
C GLY A 50 2.08 -7.83 3.58
N GLY A 51 2.28 -6.64 3.04
CA GLY A 51 2.86 -5.51 3.77
C GLY A 51 1.81 -4.83 4.65
N TRP A 52 1.67 -5.26 5.90
CA TRP A 52 0.62 -4.75 6.81
C TRP A 52 0.73 -3.27 7.14
N GLY A 53 1.92 -2.66 6.91
CA GLY A 53 2.12 -1.23 7.12
C GLY A 53 1.15 -0.39 6.30
N TYR A 54 0.96 -0.73 5.03
CA TYR A 54 0.00 -0.07 4.12
C TYR A 54 -1.22 -0.94 3.79
N GLY A 55 -1.10 -2.27 3.86
CA GLY A 55 -2.15 -3.22 3.48
C GLY A 55 -3.26 -3.41 4.51
N GLY A 56 -3.08 -2.88 5.73
CA GLY A 56 -4.04 -3.00 6.83
C GLY A 56 -5.47 -2.62 6.44
N PRO A 57 -5.72 -1.44 5.84
CA PRO A 57 -7.06 -1.04 5.42
C PRO A 57 -7.70 -1.99 4.40
N SER A 58 -6.98 -2.38 3.33
CA SER A 58 -7.51 -3.30 2.31
C SER A 58 -7.89 -4.64 2.92
N ASN A 59 -7.00 -5.23 3.74
CA ASN A 59 -7.21 -6.54 4.35
C ASN A 59 -8.43 -6.53 5.29
N TYR A 60 -8.61 -5.45 6.05
CA TYR A 60 -9.76 -5.30 6.95
C TYR A 60 -11.06 -5.12 6.18
N ILE A 61 -11.10 -4.27 5.16
CA ILE A 61 -12.30 -4.02 4.35
C ILE A 61 -12.70 -5.31 3.62
N LEU A 62 -11.75 -6.02 3.00
CA LEU A 62 -11.99 -7.32 2.37
C LEU A 62 -12.59 -8.32 3.36
N ALA A 63 -12.03 -8.43 4.57
CA ALA A 63 -12.57 -9.32 5.60
C ALA A 63 -14.01 -8.95 6.00
N LYS A 64 -14.33 -7.66 6.12
CA LYS A 64 -15.66 -7.17 6.46
C LYS A 64 -16.66 -7.39 5.31
N LEU A 65 -16.23 -7.18 4.05
CA LEU A 65 -17.07 -7.45 2.87
C LEU A 65 -17.31 -8.95 2.62
N MET A 66 -16.36 -9.82 2.97
CA MET A 66 -16.58 -11.27 2.92
C MET A 66 -17.58 -11.76 3.98
N TRP A 67 -17.68 -11.03 5.10
CA TRP A 67 -18.69 -11.27 6.12
C TRP A 67 -20.05 -10.68 5.73
N ASP A 68 -20.07 -9.46 5.22
CA ASP A 68 -21.24 -8.71 4.78
C ASP A 68 -20.93 -7.91 3.51
N ALA A 69 -21.38 -8.42 2.36
CA ALA A 69 -21.13 -7.82 1.05
C ALA A 69 -21.92 -6.52 0.80
N GLU A 70 -22.84 -6.15 1.70
CA GLU A 70 -23.57 -4.87 1.65
C GLU A 70 -22.94 -3.79 2.56
N ALA A 71 -21.86 -4.11 3.26
CA ALA A 71 -21.19 -3.14 4.13
C ALA A 71 -20.62 -1.94 3.35
N GLU A 72 -20.86 -0.73 3.87
CA GLU A 72 -20.44 0.52 3.25
C GLU A 72 -18.92 0.73 3.36
N VAL A 73 -18.22 0.61 2.23
CA VAL A 73 -16.74 0.62 2.16
C VAL A 73 -16.11 1.89 2.74
N ASP A 74 -16.69 3.07 2.48
CA ASP A 74 -16.14 4.33 3.01
C ASP A 74 -16.25 4.38 4.55
N THR A 75 -17.37 3.89 5.09
CA THR A 75 -17.56 3.75 6.54
C THR A 75 -16.55 2.78 7.15
N LEU A 76 -16.26 1.65 6.48
CA LEU A 76 -15.26 0.69 6.93
C LEU A 76 -13.84 1.25 6.90
N PHE A 77 -13.52 2.08 5.90
CA PHE A 77 -12.24 2.76 5.83
C PHE A 77 -12.07 3.77 6.98
N ASP A 78 -13.08 4.61 7.22
CA ASP A 78 -13.05 5.56 8.34
C ASP A 78 -13.00 4.83 9.70
N GLU A 79 -13.75 3.72 9.86
CA GLU A 79 -13.69 2.84 11.03
C GLU A 79 -12.25 2.33 11.24
N TRP A 80 -11.60 1.81 10.19
CA TRP A 80 -10.24 1.31 10.27
C TRP A 80 -9.28 2.40 10.78
N VAL A 81 -9.31 3.57 10.14
CA VAL A 81 -8.37 4.67 10.38
C VAL A 81 -8.51 5.16 11.82
N GLN A 82 -9.74 5.26 12.31
CA GLN A 82 -10.01 5.60 13.70
C GLN A 82 -9.50 4.51 14.65
N LEU A 83 -9.80 3.23 14.40
CA LEU A 83 -9.41 2.13 15.28
C LEU A 83 -7.90 1.96 15.39
N ALA A 84 -7.17 2.25 14.33
CA ALA A 84 -5.74 2.01 14.29
C ALA A 84 -4.89 3.20 14.71
N TYR A 85 -5.30 4.41 14.35
CA TYR A 85 -4.48 5.60 14.54
C TYR A 85 -5.06 6.54 15.61
N GLY A 86 -6.33 6.41 15.98
CA GLY A 86 -6.97 7.22 17.00
C GLY A 86 -6.83 8.72 16.71
N PRO A 87 -6.22 9.52 17.59
CA PRO A 87 -6.00 10.96 17.32
C PRO A 87 -5.17 11.24 16.06
N ALA A 88 -4.34 10.30 15.60
CA ALA A 88 -3.59 10.40 14.36
C ALA A 88 -4.40 10.00 13.10
N ALA A 89 -5.70 9.69 13.24
CA ALA A 89 -6.56 9.26 12.14
C ALA A 89 -6.65 10.31 11.03
N GLY A 90 -6.80 11.60 11.35
CA GLY A 90 -6.90 12.67 10.35
C GLY A 90 -5.71 12.71 9.39
N PRO A 91 -4.46 12.90 9.88
CA PRO A 91 -3.27 12.92 9.04
C PRO A 91 -3.04 11.62 8.26
N MET A 92 -3.30 10.45 8.88
CA MET A 92 -3.14 9.17 8.18
C MET A 92 -4.19 8.95 7.10
N ARG A 93 -5.44 9.40 7.32
CA ARG A 93 -6.50 9.36 6.32
C ARG A 93 -6.11 10.20 5.10
N GLU A 94 -5.65 11.43 5.33
CA GLU A 94 -5.20 12.32 4.26
C GLU A 94 -4.00 11.72 3.51
N LEU A 95 -3.05 11.09 4.20
CA LEU A 95 -1.91 10.42 3.57
C LEU A 95 -2.35 9.27 2.67
N ILE A 96 -3.19 8.36 3.19
CA ILE A 96 -3.65 7.19 2.45
C ILE A 96 -4.48 7.62 1.24
N LEU A 97 -5.36 8.62 1.40
CA LEU A 97 -6.19 9.13 0.30
C LEU A 97 -5.39 9.92 -0.74
N LEU A 98 -4.32 10.61 -0.36
CA LEU A 98 -3.39 11.22 -1.31
C LEU A 98 -2.83 10.17 -2.27
N ILE A 99 -2.45 9.00 -1.77
CA ILE A 99 -1.93 7.91 -2.61
C ILE A 99 -3.05 7.25 -3.41
N GLU A 100 -4.21 7.01 -2.79
CA GLU A 100 -5.43 6.49 -3.46
C GLU A 100 -5.79 7.34 -4.69
N ASP A 101 -5.87 8.65 -4.54
CA ASP A 101 -6.28 9.57 -5.62
C ASP A 101 -5.26 9.56 -6.76
N ARG A 102 -3.95 9.56 -6.45
CA ARG A 102 -2.91 9.50 -7.47
C ARG A 102 -2.89 8.16 -8.21
N PHE A 103 -3.10 7.05 -7.50
CA PHE A 103 -3.25 5.73 -8.14
C PHE A 103 -4.50 5.65 -9.01
N ARG A 104 -5.62 6.19 -8.53
CA ARG A 104 -6.88 6.26 -9.30
C ARG A 104 -6.65 7.01 -10.60
N ASP A 105 -6.03 8.18 -10.54
CA ASP A 105 -5.70 8.98 -11.71
C ASP A 105 -4.77 8.24 -12.67
N TRP A 106 -3.74 7.55 -12.14
CA TRP A 106 -2.86 6.69 -12.94
C TRP A 106 -3.64 5.58 -13.66
N LYS A 107 -4.49 4.85 -12.93
CA LYS A 107 -5.24 3.70 -13.43
C LYS A 107 -6.33 4.08 -14.42
N VAL A 108 -6.98 5.24 -14.28
CA VAL A 108 -7.98 5.73 -15.25
C VAL A 108 -7.35 6.03 -16.61
N ARG A 109 -6.06 6.42 -16.64
CA ARG A 109 -5.32 6.65 -17.90
C ARG A 109 -4.77 5.37 -18.52
N GLU A 110 -4.73 4.28 -17.77
CA GLU A 110 -4.21 3.00 -18.23
C GLU A 110 -5.14 2.38 -19.29
N SER A 111 -4.54 1.73 -20.28
CA SER A 111 -5.29 1.03 -21.32
C SER A 111 -6.05 -0.17 -20.72
N PRO A 112 -7.33 -0.40 -21.05
CA PRO A 112 -8.04 -1.59 -20.60
C PRO A 112 -7.51 -2.88 -21.25
N VAL A 113 -6.74 -2.78 -22.35
CA VAL A 113 -6.06 -3.92 -22.97
C VAL A 113 -4.81 -4.24 -22.17
N TYR A 114 -4.80 -5.42 -21.53
CA TYR A 114 -3.69 -5.90 -20.71
C TYR A 114 -2.34 -5.85 -21.42
N ARG A 115 -1.34 -5.29 -20.72
CA ARG A 115 0.09 -5.34 -21.03
C ARG A 115 0.79 -5.65 -19.71
N GLY A 116 1.76 -6.56 -19.66
CA GLY A 116 2.23 -7.15 -18.40
C GLY A 116 2.68 -6.14 -17.34
N MET A 117 3.16 -4.97 -17.76
CA MET A 117 3.59 -3.88 -16.85
C MET A 117 2.50 -3.24 -15.98
N MET A 118 1.21 -3.52 -16.24
CA MET A 118 0.09 -2.87 -15.54
C MET A 118 0.00 -3.21 -14.05
N TYR A 119 0.61 -4.30 -13.59
CA TYR A 119 0.61 -4.68 -12.17
C TYR A 119 1.97 -4.46 -11.51
N GLU A 120 2.81 -3.58 -12.07
CA GLU A 120 4.16 -3.32 -11.58
C GLU A 120 4.25 -1.97 -10.89
N VAL A 121 4.87 -1.92 -9.70
CA VAL A 121 5.35 -0.67 -9.09
C VAL A 121 6.72 -0.33 -9.68
N ASN A 122 6.75 0.07 -10.94
CA ASN A 122 7.95 0.33 -11.72
C ASN A 122 8.34 1.83 -11.75
N HIS A 123 9.38 2.19 -12.51
CA HIS A 123 9.85 3.58 -12.65
C HIS A 123 8.73 4.56 -13.03
N GLU A 124 7.90 4.23 -14.01
CA GLU A 124 6.88 5.15 -14.52
C GLU A 124 5.82 5.44 -13.46
N LEU A 125 5.39 4.39 -12.74
CA LEU A 125 4.43 4.55 -11.66
C LEU A 125 5.03 5.36 -10.50
N ILE A 126 6.28 5.11 -10.12
CA ILE A 126 6.93 5.87 -9.04
C ILE A 126 7.10 7.34 -9.42
N ASP A 127 7.45 7.64 -10.66
CA ASP A 127 7.60 9.01 -11.16
C ASP A 127 6.28 9.77 -11.20
N ASP A 128 5.18 9.11 -11.56
CA ASP A 128 3.88 9.77 -11.65
C ASP A 128 3.17 9.85 -10.29
N VAL A 129 3.19 8.76 -9.52
CA VAL A 129 2.40 8.65 -8.29
C VAL A 129 3.17 9.17 -7.08
N TYR A 130 4.38 8.67 -6.83
CA TYR A 130 5.04 8.86 -5.54
C TYR A 130 6.00 10.03 -5.51
N ARG A 131 6.94 10.11 -6.47
CA ARG A 131 8.00 11.13 -6.50
C ARG A 131 7.46 12.56 -6.31
N PRO A 132 6.42 13.02 -7.04
CA PRO A 132 5.89 14.37 -6.85
C PRO A 132 5.17 14.59 -5.51
N ALA A 133 4.72 13.51 -4.86
CA ALA A 133 3.95 13.56 -3.61
C ALA A 133 4.80 13.34 -2.35
N MET A 134 6.09 13.01 -2.48
CA MET A 134 6.94 12.62 -1.34
C MET A 134 7.00 13.66 -0.22
N ALA A 135 7.02 14.96 -0.57
CA ALA A 135 7.03 16.03 0.44
C ALA A 135 5.74 16.06 1.27
N ASP A 136 4.57 15.88 0.63
CA ASP A 136 3.28 15.82 1.31
C ASP A 136 3.11 14.54 2.11
N ILE A 137 3.56 13.41 1.57
CA ILE A 137 3.60 12.13 2.28
C ILE A 137 4.41 12.29 3.56
N GLU A 138 5.61 12.87 3.49
CA GLU A 138 6.45 13.08 4.67
C GLU A 138 5.81 14.05 5.68
N ARG A 139 5.22 15.16 5.20
CA ARG A 139 4.51 16.12 6.05
C ARG A 139 3.38 15.45 6.84
N LEU A 140 2.55 14.67 6.16
CA LEU A 140 1.42 13.98 6.76
C LEU A 140 1.85 12.87 7.71
N TYR A 141 2.89 12.12 7.34
CA TYR A 141 3.48 11.10 8.19
C TYR A 141 4.02 11.70 9.51
N ARG A 142 4.72 12.83 9.44
CA ARG A 142 5.22 13.55 10.62
C ARG A 142 4.07 14.05 11.50
N ALA A 143 3.02 14.59 10.89
CA ALA A 143 1.82 15.01 11.61
C ALA A 143 1.13 13.83 12.33
N ALA A 144 1.04 12.67 11.67
CA ALA A 144 0.52 11.44 12.28
C ALA A 144 1.36 11.00 13.49
N LEU A 145 2.70 10.96 13.34
CA LEU A 145 3.61 10.62 14.44
C LEU A 145 3.48 11.56 15.64
N ALA A 146 3.28 12.85 15.39
CA ALA A 146 3.11 13.85 16.44
C ALA A 146 1.76 13.73 17.17
N ALA A 147 0.72 13.27 16.47
CA ALA A 147 -0.63 13.09 17.02
C ALA A 147 -0.82 11.74 17.75
N ALA A 148 0.10 10.79 17.62
CA ALA A 148 -0.04 9.48 18.28
C ALA A 148 0.08 9.59 19.81
N GLU A 149 -0.98 9.21 20.52
CA GLU A 149 -1.02 9.29 22.00
C GLU A 149 -0.60 7.99 22.69
N SER A 150 -0.62 6.86 21.98
CA SER A 150 -0.25 5.55 22.53
C SER A 150 0.88 4.89 21.76
N LYS A 151 1.66 4.04 22.46
CA LYS A 151 2.70 3.22 21.84
C LYS A 151 2.16 2.36 20.69
N ARG A 152 0.95 1.80 20.83
CA ARG A 152 0.34 0.95 19.80
C ARG A 152 -0.02 1.73 18.53
N GLN A 153 -0.60 2.91 18.66
CA GLN A 153 -0.88 3.78 17.50
C GLN A 153 0.41 4.18 16.82
N ARG A 154 1.41 4.63 17.60
CA ARG A 154 2.72 4.99 17.08
C ARG A 154 3.38 3.84 16.32
N GLN A 155 3.37 2.63 16.86
CA GLN A 155 3.90 1.44 16.19
C GLN A 155 3.21 1.18 14.85
N ARG A 156 1.88 1.33 14.74
CA ARG A 156 1.17 1.16 13.47
C ARG A 156 1.54 2.22 12.43
N ILE A 157 1.80 3.45 12.87
CA ILE A 157 2.31 4.52 11.99
C ILE A 157 3.75 4.21 11.59
N GLU A 158 4.60 3.76 12.51
CA GLU A 158 5.98 3.35 12.23
C GLU A 158 6.03 2.20 11.21
N MET A 159 5.14 1.21 11.28
CA MET A 159 5.00 0.17 10.25
C MET A 159 4.74 0.75 8.85
N TYR A 160 3.90 1.78 8.74
CA TYR A 160 3.71 2.50 7.48
C TYR A 160 5.02 3.18 7.04
N GLY A 161 5.72 3.81 7.98
CA GLY A 161 7.01 4.46 7.74
C GLY A 161 8.14 3.52 7.32
N GLU A 162 8.16 2.26 7.77
CA GLU A 162 9.13 1.25 7.34
C GLU A 162 9.07 1.03 5.82
N ASN A 163 7.86 1.05 5.24
CA ASN A 163 7.68 0.98 3.79
C ASN A 163 8.23 2.24 3.10
N LEU A 164 7.97 3.43 3.66
CA LEU A 164 8.48 4.70 3.13
C LEU A 164 10.02 4.81 3.20
N VAL A 165 10.66 4.24 4.23
CA VAL A 165 12.12 4.11 4.30
C VAL A 165 12.64 3.26 3.14
N MET A 166 12.01 2.11 2.88
CA MET A 166 12.37 1.26 1.73
C MET A 166 12.17 1.99 0.40
N LEU A 167 11.02 2.64 0.20
CA LEU A 167 10.74 3.38 -1.03
C LEU A 167 11.80 4.46 -1.25
N HIS A 168 12.05 5.30 -0.24
CA HIS A 168 13.01 6.38 -0.32
C HIS A 168 14.43 5.87 -0.63
N TYR A 169 14.84 4.77 -0.01
CA TYR A 169 16.13 4.13 -0.29
C TYR A 169 16.22 3.61 -1.73
N ASN A 170 15.20 2.88 -2.18
CA ASN A 170 15.16 2.25 -3.49
C ASN A 170 15.04 3.27 -4.63
N MET A 171 14.35 4.40 -4.41
CA MET A 171 14.33 5.52 -5.34
C MET A 171 15.75 6.03 -5.60
N ARG A 172 16.54 6.29 -4.57
CA ARG A 172 17.93 6.74 -4.74
C ARG A 172 18.77 5.71 -5.48
N ARG A 173 18.67 4.42 -5.13
CA ARG A 173 19.40 3.35 -5.83
C ARG A 173 18.99 3.19 -7.30
N ALA A 174 17.77 3.58 -7.65
CA ALA A 174 17.28 3.59 -9.03
C ALA A 174 17.63 4.87 -9.81
N GLY A 175 18.37 5.82 -9.22
CA GLY A 175 18.64 7.13 -9.83
C GLY A 175 17.41 8.06 -9.85
N MET A 176 16.44 7.79 -8.97
CA MET A 176 15.16 8.48 -8.85
C MET A 176 15.10 9.41 -7.64
N GLU A 177 16.24 10.00 -7.26
CA GLU A 177 16.37 10.79 -6.05
C GLU A 177 15.52 12.07 -6.04
N LEU A 178 15.13 12.46 -4.82
CA LEU A 178 14.48 13.74 -4.54
C LEU A 178 15.54 14.83 -4.37
N PRO A 179 15.19 16.12 -4.49
CA PRO A 179 16.08 17.20 -4.08
C PRO A 179 16.42 17.10 -2.58
N SER A 180 17.72 17.19 -2.25
CA SER A 180 18.22 17.13 -0.86
C SER A 180 17.68 15.92 -0.07
N PRO A 181 17.90 14.68 -0.55
CA PRO A 181 17.28 13.49 0.03
C PRO A 181 17.65 13.27 1.50
N GLU A 182 18.81 13.75 1.95
CA GLU A 182 19.29 13.69 3.34
C GLU A 182 18.39 14.42 4.33
N SER A 183 17.55 15.35 3.86
CA SER A 183 16.63 16.10 4.71
C SER A 183 15.37 15.29 5.11
N SER A 184 15.08 14.21 4.38
CA SER A 184 13.91 13.37 4.65
C SER A 184 14.08 12.53 5.91
N ILE A 185 13.03 12.38 6.72
CA ILE A 185 13.00 11.41 7.84
C ILE A 185 13.15 9.95 7.38
N PHE A 186 12.85 9.67 6.12
CA PHE A 186 12.96 8.36 5.51
C PHE A 186 14.37 8.06 5.00
N TYR A 187 15.27 9.06 4.98
CA TYR A 187 16.64 8.87 4.55
C TYR A 187 17.39 7.88 5.44
N ARG A 188 18.09 6.94 4.81
CA ARG A 188 19.07 6.06 5.43
C ARG A 188 20.28 6.00 4.52
N ASN A 189 21.50 6.19 5.05
CA ASN A 189 22.70 5.84 4.29
C ASN A 189 22.81 4.31 4.15
N GLU A 190 23.82 3.80 3.43
CA GLU A 190 24.00 2.36 3.22
C GLU A 190 24.04 1.58 4.55
N ALA A 191 24.85 2.03 5.52
CA ALA A 191 25.00 1.35 6.81
C ALA A 191 23.72 1.37 7.64
N ASP A 192 23.01 2.50 7.69
CA ASP A 192 21.75 2.63 8.40
C ASP A 192 20.64 1.79 7.73
N TYR A 193 20.68 1.65 6.40
CA TYR A 193 19.72 0.81 5.68
C TYR A 193 20.00 -0.69 5.90
N GLU A 194 21.26 -1.10 5.89
CA GLU A 194 21.63 -2.48 6.26
C GLU A 194 21.16 -2.83 7.67
N GLN A 195 21.28 -1.89 8.63
CA GLN A 195 20.75 -2.10 9.97
C GLN A 195 19.23 -2.15 9.99
N PHE A 196 18.55 -1.22 9.29
CA PHE A 196 17.10 -1.26 9.10
C PHE A 196 16.62 -2.59 8.54
N LEU A 197 17.34 -3.19 7.59
CA LEU A 197 16.98 -4.50 7.03
C LEU A 197 17.02 -5.61 8.08
N LYS A 198 18.01 -5.60 8.98
CA LYS A 198 18.13 -6.54 10.11
C LYS A 198 17.01 -6.31 11.12
N ASP A 199 16.79 -5.06 11.53
CA ASP A 199 15.80 -4.69 12.54
C ASP A 199 14.38 -5.03 12.11
N THR A 200 14.11 -4.93 10.82
CA THR A 200 12.79 -5.22 10.26
C THR A 200 12.67 -6.63 9.70
N GLU A 201 13.67 -7.52 9.81
CA GLU A 201 13.67 -8.82 9.13
C GLU A 201 12.33 -9.54 9.30
N PHE A 202 11.84 -9.70 10.52
CA PHE A 202 10.57 -10.37 10.81
C PHE A 202 9.38 -9.42 11.01
N SER A 203 9.53 -8.15 10.60
CA SER A 203 8.42 -7.19 10.62
C SER A 203 7.35 -7.60 9.63
N ILE A 204 6.10 -7.62 10.08
CA ILE A 204 4.92 -7.79 9.21
C ILE A 204 4.61 -6.53 8.40
N ALA A 205 5.28 -5.41 8.68
CA ALA A 205 5.01 -4.14 8.04
C ALA A 205 5.34 -4.15 6.55
N VAL A 206 6.44 -4.84 6.20
CA VAL A 206 7.02 -4.84 4.86
C VAL A 206 6.74 -6.17 4.17
N TYR A 207 6.50 -6.10 2.86
CA TYR A 207 6.19 -7.28 2.08
C TYR A 207 7.39 -8.26 2.00
N ARG A 208 7.10 -9.57 2.04
CA ARG A 208 8.06 -10.67 1.84
C ARG A 208 7.48 -11.62 0.79
N ASP A 209 8.31 -11.99 -0.18
CA ASP A 209 7.99 -12.99 -1.19
C ASP A 209 8.59 -14.34 -0.81
N TYR A 210 7.76 -15.34 -0.53
CA TYR A 210 8.18 -16.70 -0.11
C TYR A 210 9.36 -16.70 0.90
N ASP A 211 9.16 -16.01 2.03
CA ASP A 211 10.14 -15.84 3.11
C ASP A 211 11.42 -15.07 2.74
N ARG A 212 11.44 -14.37 1.59
CA ARG A 212 12.57 -13.54 1.18
C ARG A 212 12.14 -12.09 1.03
N ARG A 213 12.99 -11.19 1.52
CA ARG A 213 12.88 -9.78 1.19
C ARG A 213 13.61 -9.54 -0.12
N TYR A 214 12.92 -8.94 -1.07
CA TYR A 214 13.56 -8.44 -2.28
C TYR A 214 14.33 -7.15 -1.95
N LEU A 215 15.57 -7.07 -2.42
CA LEU A 215 16.51 -5.97 -2.13
C LEU A 215 17.00 -5.24 -3.38
N GLY A 216 16.46 -5.61 -4.55
CA GLY A 216 16.80 -4.93 -5.80
C GLY A 216 16.16 -3.54 -5.87
N PRO A 217 16.69 -2.67 -6.74
CA PRO A 217 16.12 -1.34 -6.95
C PRO A 217 14.77 -1.41 -7.66
N ILE A 218 14.13 -0.26 -7.80
CA ILE A 218 12.94 -0.11 -8.67
C ILE A 218 13.35 -0.44 -10.12
N TRP A 219 12.54 -1.21 -10.83
CA TRP A 219 12.80 -1.68 -12.19
C TRP A 219 12.04 -0.87 -13.25
N LYS A 220 12.45 -0.99 -14.52
CA LYS A 220 11.76 -0.41 -15.68
C LYS A 220 10.88 -1.47 -16.34
N GLY A 221 9.67 -1.09 -16.75
CA GLY A 221 8.75 -2.01 -17.43
C GLY A 221 8.26 -3.14 -16.52
N GLU A 222 8.45 -4.38 -16.97
CA GLU A 222 8.04 -5.61 -16.29
C GLU A 222 9.17 -6.20 -15.45
N TRP A 223 8.81 -6.89 -14.37
CA TRP A 223 9.77 -7.61 -13.55
C TRP A 223 10.29 -8.86 -14.27
N ASP A 224 11.60 -8.99 -14.44
CA ASP A 224 12.23 -10.08 -15.19
C ASP A 224 12.92 -11.15 -14.29
N GLY A 225 12.88 -10.96 -12.97
CA GLY A 225 13.42 -11.92 -11.99
C GLY A 225 14.90 -11.76 -11.66
N ASN A 226 15.58 -10.71 -12.15
CA ASN A 226 17.04 -10.54 -12.03
C ASN A 226 17.50 -9.57 -10.93
#